data_AF-A0A535LHM7-F1
#
_entry.id   AF-A0A535LHM7-F1
#
_cell.length_a   1.000
_cell.length_b   1.000
_cell.length_c   1.000
_cell.angle_alpha   90.00
_cell.angle_beta   90.00
_cell.angle_gamma   90.00
#
_symmetry.space_group_name_H-M   'P 1'
#
loop_
_entity.id
_entity.type
_entity.pdbx_description
1 polymer ?
#
loop_
_entity_poly.entity_id
_entity_poly.type
_entity_poly.pdbx_seq_one_letter_code
_entity_poly.pdbx_strand_id
1 'polypeptide(L)'
;MTDEARSGRLVYLGSVADRLFKDRREAGRVLAGLLERYRDRVDVVVLGLPRGGAPVAYEVARALHAPLDLFLVRKLGVPGHDELA
;
A
#
# COMPACT_ATOMS: atom_id res chain seq x y z
N MET A 1 -16.80 -14.33 28.96
CA MET A 1 -15.47 -13.68 28.98
C MET A 1 -15.04 -13.47 27.53
N THR A 2 -15.89 -12.77 26.75
CA THR A 2 -15.80 -11.34 26.35
C THR A 2 -14.79 -11.18 25.21
N ASP A 3 -15.17 -11.43 23.95
CA ASP A 3 -15.99 -10.60 23.04
C ASP A 3 -15.41 -9.22 22.65
N GLU A 4 -14.20 -8.85 23.11
CA GLU A 4 -13.55 -7.59 22.69
C GLU A 4 -12.94 -7.63 21.28
N ALA A 5 -12.73 -8.81 20.69
CA ALA A 5 -12.06 -8.95 19.40
C ALA A 5 -12.94 -8.63 18.17
N ARG A 6 -14.26 -8.43 18.36
CA ARG A 6 -15.19 -8.14 17.25
C ARG A 6 -15.46 -6.66 17.02
N SER A 7 -15.23 -5.80 18.01
CA SER A 7 -15.48 -4.35 17.91
C SER A 7 -14.44 -3.65 17.02
N GLY A 8 -13.15 -3.99 17.15
CA GLY A 8 -12.09 -3.36 16.34
C GLY A 8 -12.05 -3.81 14.86
N ARG A 9 -12.56 -5.01 14.56
CA ARG A 9 -12.49 -5.61 13.21
C ARG A 9 -13.63 -5.13 12.29
N LEU A 10 -14.80 -4.82 12.86
CA LEU A 10 -15.95 -4.31 12.11
C LEU A 10 -15.76 -2.84 11.73
N VAL A 11 -15.16 -2.03 12.62
CA VAL A 11 -14.79 -0.63 12.32
C VAL A 11 -13.70 -0.55 11.24
N TYR A 12 -12.79 -1.53 11.18
CA TYR A 12 -11.73 -1.53 10.18
C TYR A 12 -12.21 -1.96 8.77
N LEU A 13 -13.23 -2.80 8.69
CA LEU A 13 -13.81 -3.24 7.41
C LEU A 13 -14.86 -2.25 6.87
N GLY A 14 -15.59 -1.57 7.74
CA GLY A 14 -16.51 -0.49 7.37
C GLY A 14 -15.85 0.87 7.47
N SER A 15 -14.94 1.23 6.55
CA SER A 15 -14.56 2.63 6.22
C SER A 15 -13.30 2.76 5.35
N VAL A 16 -12.56 1.72 4.97
CA VAL A 16 -11.38 1.95 4.08
C VAL A 16 -11.79 2.57 2.74
N ALA A 17 -13.00 2.24 2.26
CA ALA A 17 -13.58 2.84 1.05
C ALA A 17 -14.10 4.28 1.24
N ASP A 18 -14.48 4.66 2.47
CA ASP A 18 -15.07 5.98 2.79
C ASP A 18 -14.12 6.92 3.56
N ARG A 19 -12.88 6.50 3.80
CA ARG A 19 -11.89 7.31 4.53
C ARG A 19 -11.08 8.14 3.55
N LEU A 20 -11.27 9.45 3.58
CA LEU A 20 -10.35 10.40 2.97
C LEU A 20 -9.05 10.43 3.78
N PHE A 21 -7.94 10.07 3.13
CA PHE A 21 -6.60 10.28 3.69
C PHE A 21 -6.16 11.72 3.43
N LYS A 22 -5.52 12.35 4.43
CA LYS A 22 -4.91 13.69 4.34
C LYS A 22 -3.85 13.75 3.25
N ASP A 23 -3.02 12.72 3.17
CA ASP A 23 -1.97 12.60 2.16
C ASP A 23 -1.61 11.13 1.90
N ARG A 24 -0.74 10.91 0.91
CA ARG A 24 -0.26 9.58 0.52
C ARG A 24 0.54 8.89 1.63
N ARG A 25 1.15 9.66 2.55
CA ARG A 25 1.92 9.09 3.66
C ARG A 25 0.98 8.54 4.72
N GLU A 26 -0.12 9.24 5.02
CA GLU A 26 -1.17 8.72 5.89
C GLU A 26 -1.77 7.42 5.32
N ALA A 27 -2.11 7.41 4.03
CA ALA A 27 -2.58 6.20 3.36
C ALA A 27 -1.57 5.05 3.50
N GLY A 28 -0.26 5.33 3.34
CA GLY A 28 0.80 4.36 3.53
C GLY A 28 0.92 3.81 4.96
N ARG A 29 0.74 4.64 5.98
CA ARG A 29 0.75 4.19 7.39
C ARG A 29 -0.45 3.31 7.72
N VAL A 30 -1.64 3.66 7.22
CA VAL A 30 -2.83 2.84 7.38
C VAL A 30 -2.65 1.49 6.68
N LEU A 31 -2.15 1.50 5.44
CA LEU A 31 -1.85 0.28 4.69
C LEU A 31 -0.78 -0.56 5.40
N ALA A 32 0.26 0.05 5.97
CA ALA A 32 1.27 -0.66 6.73
C ALA A 32 0.67 -1.44 7.91
N GLY A 33 -0.24 -0.82 8.67
CA GLY A 33 -0.92 -1.49 9.79
C GLY A 33 -1.77 -2.69 9.36
N LEU A 34 -2.34 -2.64 8.15
CA LEU A 34 -3.06 -3.77 7.56
C LEU A 34 -2.13 -4.92 7.14
N LEU A 35 -0.87 -4.60 6.84
CA LEU A 35 0.14 -5.54 6.34
C LEU A 35 1.09 -6.03 7.43
N GLU A 36 0.82 -5.73 8.71
CA GLU A 36 1.68 -6.05 9.87
C GLU A 36 2.16 -7.51 9.90
N ARG A 37 1.32 -8.45 9.45
CA ARG A 37 1.64 -9.89 9.36
C ARG A 37 2.87 -10.22 8.49
N TYR A 38 3.35 -9.27 7.70
CA TYR A 38 4.52 -9.41 6.83
C TYR A 38 5.79 -8.79 7.40
N ARG A 39 5.73 -8.15 8.58
CA ARG A 39 6.91 -7.53 9.20
C ARG A 39 8.00 -8.57 9.47
N ASP A 40 9.27 -8.17 9.28
CA ASP A 40 10.48 -8.96 9.56
C ASP A 40 10.60 -10.26 8.73
N ARG A 41 9.75 -10.42 7.70
CA ARG A 41 9.88 -11.52 6.77
C ARG A 41 10.98 -11.25 5.77
N VAL A 42 11.88 -12.22 5.62
CA VAL A 42 13.01 -12.16 4.68
C VAL A 42 12.61 -12.28 3.22
N ASP A 43 11.38 -12.75 2.94
CA ASP A 43 10.87 -13.00 1.59
C ASP A 43 9.89 -11.93 1.10
N VAL A 44 9.92 -10.73 1.71
CA VAL A 44 9.06 -9.61 1.35
C VAL A 44 9.90 -8.48 0.75
N VAL A 45 9.44 -7.98 -0.40
CA VAL A 45 9.93 -6.75 -1.03
C VAL A 45 8.75 -5.82 -1.28
N VAL A 46 8.94 -4.53 -1.09
CA VAL A 46 7.94 -3.50 -1.39
C VAL A 46 8.35 -2.80 -2.68
N LEU A 47 7.48 -2.85 -3.69
CA LEU A 47 7.69 -2.19 -4.97
C LEU A 47 6.72 -1.01 -5.13
N GLY A 48 7.27 0.22 -5.14
CA GLY A 48 6.49 1.44 -5.31
C GLY A 48 6.34 1.83 -6.77
N LEU A 49 5.11 1.98 -7.26
CA LEU A 49 4.81 2.50 -8.60
C LEU A 49 4.78 4.04 -8.60
N PRO A 50 5.70 4.72 -9.31
CA PRO A 50 5.67 6.18 -9.37
C PRO A 50 4.49 6.72 -10.18
N ARG A 51 4.08 7.99 -9.97
CA ARG A 51 4.61 8.95 -9.00
C ARG A 51 3.97 8.82 -7.62
N GLY A 52 2.67 8.55 -7.58
CA GLY A 52 1.87 8.58 -6.36
C GLY A 52 2.08 7.39 -5.43
N GLY A 53 2.47 6.22 -5.94
CA GLY A 53 2.70 5.03 -5.12
C GLY A 53 3.99 5.09 -4.31
N ALA A 54 5.00 5.86 -4.76
CA ALA A 54 6.30 5.98 -4.08
C ALA A 54 6.19 6.42 -2.60
N PRO A 55 5.50 7.52 -2.24
CA PRO A 55 5.35 7.92 -0.83
C PRO A 55 4.52 6.94 0.01
N VAL A 56 3.61 6.17 -0.61
CA VAL A 56 2.83 5.12 0.08
C VAL A 56 3.75 3.94 0.38
N ALA A 57 4.46 3.45 -0.64
CA ALA A 57 5.37 2.31 -0.56
C ALA A 57 6.49 2.55 0.46
N TYR A 58 7.01 3.77 0.56
CA TYR A 58 8.00 4.14 1.57
C TYR A 58 7.52 3.89 3.01
N GLU A 59 6.30 4.32 3.34
CA GLU A 59 5.75 4.14 4.68
C GLU A 59 5.50 2.65 4.99
N VAL A 60 5.07 1.88 3.98
CA VAL A 60 4.89 0.42 4.09
C VAL A 60 6.23 -0.29 4.30
N ALA A 61 7.22 -0.05 3.44
CA ALA A 61 8.53 -0.71 3.53
C ALA A 61 9.22 -0.44 4.87
N ARG A 62 9.19 0.82 5.33
CA ARG A 62 9.73 1.20 6.62
C ARG A 62 9.06 0.47 7.77
N ALA A 63 7.73 0.34 7.75
CA ALA A 63 6.98 -0.32 8.81
C ALA A 63 7.12 -1.85 8.80
N LEU A 64 7.38 -2.45 7.64
CA LEU A 64 7.56 -3.90 7.50
C LEU A 64 9.03 -4.35 7.67
N HIS A 65 9.97 -3.42 7.77
CA HIS A 65 11.42 -3.67 7.69
C HIS A 65 11.81 -4.44 6.41
N ALA A 66 11.11 -4.15 5.32
CA ALA A 66 11.32 -4.79 4.02
C ALA A 66 12.11 -3.87 3.09
N PRO A 67 12.94 -4.43 2.18
CA PRO A 67 13.54 -3.67 1.10
C PRO A 67 12.49 -2.93 0.27
N LEU A 68 12.82 -1.70 -0.14
CA LEU A 68 12.01 -0.86 -1.01
C LEU A 68 12.73 -0.67 -2.34
N ASP A 69 11.99 -0.84 -3.44
CA ASP A 69 12.44 -0.41 -4.76
C ASP A 69 11.29 0.27 -5.54
N LEU A 70 11.62 1.01 -6.59
CA LEU A 70 10.65 1.65 -7.48
C LEU A 70 10.46 0.82 -8.74
N PHE A 71 9.20 0.45 -9.01
CA PHE A 71 8.85 -0.29 -10.21
C PHE A 71 8.41 0.67 -11.32
N LEU A 72 9.34 0.96 -12.23
CA LEU A 72 9.12 1.83 -13.37
C LEU A 72 8.53 1.03 -14.53
N VAL A 73 7.24 1.24 -14.79
CA VAL A 73 6.55 0.65 -15.94
C VAL A 73 6.16 1.74 -16.92
N ARG A 74 6.31 1.44 -18.21
CA ARG A 74 5.67 2.18 -19.30
C ARG A 74 4.60 1.28 -19.90
N LYS A 75 3.49 1.86 -20.34
CA LYS A 75 2.59 1.12 -21.21
C LYS A 75 3.33 0.79 -22.51
N LEU A 76 3.03 -0.37 -23.06
CA LEU A 76 3.51 -0.76 -24.38
C LEU A 76 2.59 -0.08 -25.41
N GLY A 77 3.17 0.80 -26.22
CA GLY A 77 2.45 1.38 -27.36
C GLY A 77 2.27 0.33 -28.45
N VAL A 78 1.14 0.39 -29.16
CA VAL A 78 0.90 -0.43 -30.34
C VAL A 78 1.41 0.34 -31.57
N PRO A 79 2.18 -0.28 -32.50
CA PRO A 79 2.66 0.41 -33.68
C PRO A 79 1.54 1.10 -34.45
N GLY A 80 1.68 2.41 -34.68
CA GLY A 80 0.71 3.24 -35.41
C GLY A 80 -0.35 3.95 -34.54
N HIS A 81 -0.45 3.64 -33.25
CA HIS A 81 -1.42 4.26 -32.32
C HIS A 81 -0.74 4.67 -31.01
N ASP A 82 0.01 5.79 -31.07
CA ASP A 82 0.76 6.34 -29.93
C ASP A 82 -0.14 6.78 -28.76
N GLU A 83 -1.44 6.99 -28.99
CA GLU A 83 -2.38 7.53 -28.01
C GLU A 83 -3.04 6.47 -27.10
N LEU A 84 -2.82 5.17 -27.33
CA LEU A 84 -3.31 4.09 -26.46
C LEU A 84 -2.32 3.71 -25.33
N ALA A 85 -1.17 4.40 -25.26
CA ALA A 85 -0.09 4.13 -24.33
C ALA A 85 -0.11 5.01 -23.06
#